data_AF-A0A7V8BMI3-F1
#
_entry.id   AF-A0A7V8BMI3-F1
#
_cell.length_a   1.000
_cell.length_b   1.000
_cell.length_c   1.000
_cell.angle_alpha   90.00
_cell.angle_beta   90.00
_cell.angle_gamma   90.00
#
_symmetry.space_group_name_H-M   'P 1'
#
loop_
_entity.id
_entity.type
_entity.pdbx_description
1 polymer ?
#
loop_
_entity_poly.entity_id
_entity_poly.type
_entity_poly.pdbx_seq_one_letter_code
_entity_poly.pdbx_strand_id
1 'polypeptide(L)'
;SRISIISQERITDEFLKILAGPKPSTGLQLLNDTGLLQHILPELVALNGVEQQQGFLHKDVFKHTLKVVDNISEMTEDIRLRFAALFHDIAKPRTKKFVEGIGWTFYGHEEVGSRMVKGIGKKFKLPNDFYLYVSKIV
;
A
#
# COMPACT_ATOMS: atom_id res chain seq x y z
N SER A 1 19.83 -4.72 8.30
CA SER A 1 19.39 -3.35 8.59
C SER A 1 19.23 -3.17 10.10
N ARG A 2 19.55 -2.00 10.68
CA ARG A 2 19.33 -1.70 12.12
C ARG A 2 17.84 -1.55 12.48
N ILE A 3 16.94 -1.62 11.51
CA ILE A 3 15.50 -1.53 11.74
C ILE A 3 14.96 -2.62 12.68
N SER A 4 15.64 -3.78 12.75
CA SER A 4 15.23 -4.92 13.59
C SER A 4 15.33 -4.66 15.09
N ILE A 5 16.06 -3.63 15.52
CA ILE A 5 16.18 -3.25 16.94
C ILE A 5 15.26 -2.08 17.32
N ILE A 6 14.49 -1.54 16.37
CA ILE A 6 13.53 -0.47 16.60
C ILE A 6 12.17 -1.10 16.92
N SER A 7 11.46 -0.55 17.90
CA SER A 7 10.12 -1.04 18.25
C SER A 7 9.14 -0.83 17.09
N GLN A 8 8.15 -1.72 17.01
CA GLN A 8 7.14 -1.65 15.97
C GLN A 8 6.30 -0.37 16.09
N GLU A 9 6.02 0.09 17.31
CA GLU A 9 5.30 1.33 17.59
C GLU A 9 6.04 2.54 17.00
N ARG A 10 7.38 2.61 17.17
CA ARG A 10 8.16 3.71 16.60
C ARG A 10 8.17 3.65 15.07
N ILE A 11 8.27 2.46 14.48
CA ILE A 11 8.16 2.29 13.02
C ILE A 11 6.80 2.78 12.52
N THR A 12 5.73 2.39 13.21
CA THR A 12 4.36 2.82 12.89
C THR A 12 4.23 4.33 13.00
N ASP A 13 4.70 4.95 14.07
CA ASP A 13 4.59 6.40 14.29
C ASP A 13 5.28 7.19 13.17
N GLU A 14 6.50 6.83 12.79
CA GLU A 14 7.21 7.51 11.70
C GLU A 14 6.56 7.24 10.34
N PHE A 15 6.04 6.03 10.11
CA PHE A 15 5.30 5.72 8.89
C PHE A 15 4.01 6.54 8.76
N LEU A 16 3.25 6.69 9.84
CA LEU A 16 2.04 7.54 9.86
C LEU A 16 2.39 9.00 9.64
N LYS A 17 3.51 9.51 10.18
CA LYS A 17 3.98 10.88 9.90
C LYS A 17 4.32 11.09 8.44
N ILE A 18 4.98 10.11 7.79
CA ILE A 18 5.22 10.15 6.34
C ILE A 18 3.90 10.27 5.58
N LEU A 19 2.91 9.45 5.95
CA LEU A 19 1.61 9.43 5.31
C LEU A 19 0.77 10.69 5.59
N ALA A 20 0.98 11.33 6.74
CA ALA A 20 0.37 12.60 7.12
C ALA A 20 1.04 13.81 6.45
N GLY A 21 2.21 13.65 5.83
CA GLY A 21 2.89 14.73 5.14
C GLY A 21 2.10 15.31 3.95
N PRO A 22 2.46 16.51 3.46
CA PRO A 22 1.78 17.15 2.32
C PRO A 22 2.06 16.47 0.98
N LYS A 23 3.11 15.64 0.89
CA LYS A 23 3.43 14.83 -0.28
C LYS A 23 3.97 13.46 0.13
N PRO A 24 3.09 12.56 0.63
CA PRO A 24 3.49 11.27 1.19
C PRO A 24 4.35 10.42 0.26
N SER A 25 4.11 10.52 -1.06
CA SER A 25 4.88 9.78 -2.06
C SER A 25 6.39 9.96 -1.93
N THR A 26 6.85 11.14 -1.51
CA THR A 26 8.27 11.44 -1.35
C THR A 26 8.90 10.54 -0.29
N GLY A 27 8.28 10.45 0.89
CA GLY A 27 8.78 9.60 1.96
C GLY A 27 8.62 8.11 1.63
N LEU A 28 7.51 7.72 1.01
CA LEU A 28 7.28 6.33 0.59
C LEU A 28 8.29 5.87 -0.47
N GLN A 29 8.61 6.72 -1.44
CA GLN A 29 9.62 6.46 -2.46
C GLN A 29 11.01 6.35 -1.83
N LEU A 30 11.38 7.24 -0.89
CA LEU A 30 12.66 7.14 -0.18
C LEU A 30 12.78 5.84 0.63
N LEU A 31 11.71 5.40 1.29
CA LEU A 31 11.70 4.09 1.96
C LEU A 31 11.90 2.94 0.97
N ASN A 32 11.31 3.03 -0.23
CA ASN A 32 11.46 2.02 -1.27
C ASN A 32 12.89 2.00 -1.83
N ASP A 33 13.44 3.16 -2.19
CA ASP A 33 14.77 3.30 -2.81
C ASP A 33 15.89 2.85 -1.87
N THR A 34 15.71 3.03 -0.57
CA THR A 34 16.65 2.57 0.47
C THR A 34 16.46 1.10 0.85
N GLY A 35 15.43 0.43 0.32
CA GLY A 35 15.05 -0.94 0.68
C GLY A 35 14.41 -1.08 2.07
N LEU A 36 14.23 0.02 2.80
CA LEU A 36 13.58 -0.01 4.12
C LEU A 36 12.11 -0.41 4.03
N LEU A 37 11.42 -0.06 2.95
CA LEU A 37 10.02 -0.39 2.75
C LEU A 37 9.78 -1.90 2.76
N GLN A 38 10.73 -2.70 2.25
CA GLN A 38 10.65 -4.17 2.27
C GLN A 38 10.56 -4.73 3.70
N HIS A 39 11.17 -4.05 4.67
CA HIS A 39 11.10 -4.46 6.07
C HIS A 39 9.82 -3.97 6.76
N ILE A 40 9.32 -2.79 6.38
CA ILE A 40 8.18 -2.13 7.02
C ILE A 40 6.84 -2.66 6.46
N LEU A 41 6.67 -2.58 5.14
CA LEU A 41 5.44 -2.88 4.42
C LEU A 41 5.74 -3.58 3.08
N PRO A 42 6.18 -4.86 3.12
CA PRO A 42 6.54 -5.61 1.91
C PRO A 42 5.38 -5.75 0.92
N GLU A 43 4.13 -5.72 1.39
CA GLU A 43 2.94 -5.73 0.54
C GLU A 43 2.90 -4.53 -0.42
N LEU A 44 3.40 -3.37 0.01
CA LEU A 44 3.47 -2.18 -0.85
C LEU A 44 4.59 -2.31 -1.88
N VAL A 45 5.72 -2.92 -1.51
CA VAL A 45 6.82 -3.22 -2.46
C VAL A 45 6.35 -4.17 -3.55
N ALA A 46 5.47 -5.13 -3.23
CA ALA A 46 4.93 -6.09 -4.21
C ALA A 46 4.06 -5.44 -5.30
N LEU A 47 3.66 -4.17 -5.14
CA LEU A 47 2.98 -3.40 -6.20
C LEU A 47 3.96 -2.89 -7.28
N ASN A 48 5.27 -2.95 -7.03
CA ASN A 48 6.28 -2.53 -7.99
C ASN A 48 6.34 -3.49 -9.18
N GLY A 49 6.70 -2.93 -10.33
CA GLY A 49 7.01 -3.68 -11.53
C GLY A 49 6.00 -3.44 -12.64
N VAL A 50 6.50 -3.57 -13.86
CA VAL A 50 5.72 -3.56 -15.09
C VAL A 50 5.91 -4.92 -15.71
N GLU A 51 4.82 -5.62 -15.98
CA GLU A 51 4.87 -6.92 -16.66
C GLU A 51 4.23 -6.81 -18.03
N GLN A 52 4.90 -7.42 -19.01
CA GLN A 52 4.41 -7.53 -20.37
C GLN A 52 4.23 -9.01 -20.71
N GLN A 53 3.03 -9.38 -21.16
CA GLN A 53 2.75 -10.73 -21.63
C GLN A 53 1.86 -10.66 -22.87
N GLN A 54 2.27 -11.34 -23.95
CA GLN A 54 1.53 -11.38 -25.23
C GLN A 54 1.11 -9.99 -25.74
N GLY A 55 1.98 -8.99 -25.59
CA GLY A 55 1.70 -7.60 -26.00
C GLY A 55 0.87 -6.78 -25.00
N PHE A 56 0.27 -7.39 -23.97
CA PHE A 56 -0.42 -6.67 -22.91
C PHE A 56 0.54 -6.17 -21.84
N LEU A 57 0.58 -4.85 -21.65
CA LEU A 57 1.39 -4.19 -20.63
C LEU A 57 0.57 -3.92 -19.37
N HIS A 58 1.05 -4.35 -18.21
CA HIS A 58 0.48 -3.97 -16.92
C HIS A 58 1.23 -2.78 -16.33
N LYS A 59 0.49 -1.71 -16.00
CA LYS A 59 1.04 -0.48 -15.40
C LYS A 59 1.66 -0.77 -14.03
N ASP A 60 2.64 0.04 -13.66
CA ASP A 60 3.26 0.04 -12.33
C ASP A 60 2.23 0.48 -11.27
N VAL A 61 1.74 -0.47 -10.48
CA VAL A 61 0.69 -0.24 -9.48
C VAL A 61 1.24 0.59 -8.33
N PHE A 62 2.51 0.42 -7.96
CA PHE A 62 3.14 1.21 -6.89
C PHE A 62 3.12 2.71 -7.23
N LYS A 63 3.55 3.09 -8.43
CA LYS A 63 3.51 4.50 -8.86
C LYS A 63 2.10 5.06 -8.91
N HIS A 64 1.13 4.24 -9.33
CA HIS A 64 -0.28 4.62 -9.28
C HIS A 64 -0.72 4.91 -7.85
N THR A 65 -0.44 4.00 -6.92
CA THR A 65 -0.75 4.15 -5.49
C THR A 65 -0.12 5.42 -4.91
N LEU A 66 1.16 5.70 -5.20
CA LEU A 66 1.81 6.92 -4.71
C LEU A 66 1.08 8.20 -5.18
N LYS A 67 0.66 8.24 -6.44
CA LYS A 67 -0.11 9.37 -6.98
C LYS A 67 -1.48 9.52 -6.31
N VAL A 68 -2.17 8.41 -6.06
CA VAL A 68 -3.48 8.42 -5.38
C VAL A 68 -3.34 8.95 -3.95
N VAL A 69 -2.29 8.54 -3.24
CA VAL A 69 -2.02 9.01 -1.87
C VAL A 69 -1.67 10.50 -1.83
N ASP A 70 -0.88 11.02 -2.77
CA ASP A 70 -0.62 12.46 -2.88
C ASP A 70 -1.92 13.23 -3.15
N ASN A 71 -2.74 12.79 -4.11
CA ASN A 71 -4.00 13.45 -4.44
C ASN A 71 -4.95 13.54 -3.24
N ILE A 72 -5.09 12.46 -2.46
CA ILE A 72 -5.97 12.50 -1.28
C ILE A 72 -5.36 13.35 -0.16
N SER A 73 -4.04 13.48 -0.10
CA SER A 73 -3.38 14.33 0.89
C SER A 73 -3.68 15.81 0.72
N GLU A 74 -3.98 16.25 -0.51
CA GLU A 74 -4.44 17.61 -0.81
C GLU A 74 -5.90 17.85 -0.39
N MET A 75 -6.69 16.78 -0.24
CA MET A 75 -8.13 16.86 0.00
C MET A 75 -8.53 16.65 1.46
N THR A 76 -7.71 15.96 2.25
CA THR A 76 -8.03 15.64 3.63
C THR A 76 -6.79 15.38 4.48
N GLU A 77 -6.88 15.71 5.76
CA GLU A 77 -5.90 15.37 6.79
C GLU A 77 -6.28 14.08 7.55
N ASP A 78 -7.42 13.44 7.26
CA ASP A 78 -7.81 12.19 7.91
C ASP A 78 -6.86 11.06 7.50
N ILE A 79 -5.98 10.70 8.42
CA ILE A 79 -4.97 9.67 8.23
C ILE A 79 -5.57 8.31 7.86
N ARG A 80 -6.80 8.00 8.29
CA ARG A 80 -7.47 6.74 7.94
C ARG A 80 -7.84 6.72 6.47
N LEU A 81 -8.29 7.84 5.91
CA LEU A 81 -8.59 7.96 4.48
C LEU A 81 -7.32 7.89 3.63
N ARG A 82 -6.23 8.52 4.09
CA ARG A 82 -4.92 8.39 3.43
C ARG A 82 -4.38 6.95 3.50
N PHE A 83 -4.61 6.25 4.61
CA PHE A 83 -4.28 4.83 4.74
C PHE A 83 -5.15 4.00 3.78
N ALA A 84 -6.46 4.23 3.72
CA ALA A 84 -7.34 3.55 2.74
C ALA A 84 -6.86 3.74 1.30
N ALA A 85 -6.49 4.97 0.92
CA ALA A 85 -5.91 5.27 -0.38
C ALA A 85 -4.60 4.53 -0.66
N LEU A 86 -3.73 4.36 0.35
CA LEU A 86 -2.51 3.56 0.20
C LEU A 86 -2.81 2.08 -0.05
N PHE A 87 -3.89 1.56 0.53
CA PHE A 87 -4.22 0.13 0.51
C PHE A 87 -5.26 -0.30 -0.53
N HIS A 88 -5.90 0.63 -1.25
CA HIS A 88 -7.01 0.35 -2.17
C HIS A 88 -6.70 -0.77 -3.19
N ASP A 89 -5.45 -0.83 -3.66
CA ASP A 89 -4.99 -1.79 -4.66
C ASP A 89 -3.99 -2.83 -4.11
N ILE A 90 -3.80 -2.89 -2.78
CA ILE A 90 -2.70 -3.65 -2.16
C ILE A 90 -2.69 -5.14 -2.51
N ALA A 91 -3.87 -5.69 -2.84
CA ALA A 91 -4.05 -7.10 -3.13
C ALA A 91 -3.92 -7.45 -4.62
N LYS A 92 -3.80 -6.47 -5.53
CA LYS A 92 -3.65 -6.73 -6.97
C LYS A 92 -2.55 -7.76 -7.28
N PRO A 93 -1.35 -7.72 -6.69
CA PRO A 93 -0.33 -8.73 -6.95
C PRO A 93 -0.78 -10.16 -6.58
N ARG A 94 -1.61 -10.33 -5.54
CA ARG A 94 -2.07 -11.64 -5.06
C ARG A 94 -3.20 -12.22 -5.91
N THR A 95 -3.98 -11.37 -6.59
CA THR A 95 -5.11 -11.79 -7.43
C THR A 95 -4.83 -11.64 -8.92
N LYS A 96 -3.60 -11.23 -9.28
CA LYS A 96 -3.16 -11.03 -10.64
C LYS A 96 -3.26 -12.35 -11.42
N LYS A 97 -3.98 -12.31 -12.55
CA LYS A 97 -4.08 -13.45 -13.46
C LYS A 97 -4.11 -12.98 -14.90
N PHE A 98 -3.29 -13.60 -15.75
CA PHE A 98 -3.40 -13.42 -17.20
C PHE A 98 -4.52 -14.30 -17.74
N VAL A 99 -5.43 -13.71 -18.51
CA VAL A 99 -6.52 -14.42 -19.20
C VAL A 99 -6.36 -14.17 -20.69
N GLU A 100 -6.16 -15.23 -21.46
CA GLU A 100 -5.99 -15.16 -22.91
C GLU A 100 -7.17 -14.43 -23.57
N GLY A 101 -6.87 -13.52 -24.50
CA GLY A 101 -7.87 -12.66 -25.16
C GLY A 101 -8.37 -11.46 -24.34
N ILE A 102 -8.13 -11.41 -23.03
CA ILE A 102 -8.54 -10.31 -22.14
C ILE A 102 -7.33 -9.52 -21.63
N GLY A 103 -6.24 -10.20 -21.31
CA GLY A 103 -5.03 -9.64 -20.70
C GLY A 103 -4.99 -9.83 -19.17
N TRP A 104 -4.35 -8.90 -18.46
CA TRP A 104 -4.18 -8.95 -17.01
C TRP A 104 -5.46 -8.59 -16.26
N THR A 105 -5.88 -9.47 -15.34
CA THR A 105 -7.09 -9.32 -14.49
C THR A 105 -6.73 -9.39 -13.00
N PHE A 106 -7.60 -8.83 -12.16
CA PHE A 106 -7.39 -8.69 -10.70
C PHE A 106 -8.67 -9.01 -9.91
N TYR A 107 -9.47 -9.97 -10.37
CA TYR A 107 -10.77 -10.24 -9.77
C TYR A 107 -10.65 -10.60 -8.29
N GLY A 108 -11.53 -10.01 -7.46
CA GLY A 108 -11.55 -10.23 -6.01
C GLY A 108 -10.44 -9.51 -5.21
N HIS A 109 -9.66 -8.61 -5.83
CA HIS A 109 -8.62 -7.88 -5.09
C HIS A 109 -9.18 -7.05 -3.94
N GLU A 110 -10.37 -6.46 -4.07
CA GLU A 110 -11.04 -5.69 -3.00
C GLU A 110 -11.24 -6.55 -1.73
N GLU A 111 -11.84 -7.74 -1.86
CA GLU A 111 -12.09 -8.63 -0.72
C GLU A 111 -10.79 -9.15 -0.07
N VAL A 112 -9.77 -9.42 -0.90
CA VAL A 112 -8.44 -9.81 -0.40
C VAL A 112 -7.76 -8.62 0.28
N GLY A 113 -7.85 -7.43 -0.28
CA GLY A 113 -7.29 -6.17 0.23
C GLY A 113 -7.88 -5.81 1.58
N SER A 114 -9.21 -5.83 1.70
CA SER A 114 -9.92 -5.65 2.96
C SER A 114 -9.42 -6.58 4.06
N ARG A 115 -9.18 -7.86 3.76
CA ARG A 115 -8.61 -8.83 4.73
C ARG A 115 -7.14 -8.52 5.06
N MET A 116 -6.34 -8.13 4.07
CA MET A 116 -4.93 -7.76 4.27
C MET A 116 -4.79 -6.56 5.22
N VAL A 117 -5.64 -5.53 5.07
CA VAL A 117 -5.63 -4.34 5.93
C VAL A 117 -5.74 -4.70 7.42
N LYS A 118 -6.59 -5.68 7.78
CA LYS A 118 -6.73 -6.12 9.18
C LYS A 118 -5.44 -6.74 9.71
N GLY A 119 -4.76 -7.55 8.92
CA GLY A 119 -3.47 -8.15 9.29
C GLY A 119 -2.37 -7.11 9.43
N ILE A 120 -2.31 -6.18 8.48
CA ILE A 120 -1.35 -5.07 8.46
C ILE A 120 -1.58 -4.13 9.64
N GLY A 121 -2.83 -3.76 9.94
CA GLY A 121 -3.16 -2.91 11.08
C GLY A 121 -2.71 -3.51 12.42
N LYS A 122 -2.90 -4.83 12.61
CA LYS A 122 -2.38 -5.54 13.78
C LYS A 122 -0.85 -5.56 13.83
N LYS A 123 -0.18 -5.80 12.69
CA LYS A 123 1.30 -5.73 12.59
C LYS A 123 1.79 -4.33 12.97
N PHE A 124 1.11 -3.29 12.52
CA PHE A 124 1.43 -1.90 12.82
C PHE A 124 0.98 -1.46 14.22
N LYS A 125 0.39 -2.34 15.03
CA LYS A 125 -0.11 -1.99 16.39
C LYS A 125 -1.11 -0.83 16.39
N LEU A 126 -1.87 -0.69 15.31
CA LEU A 126 -2.91 0.35 15.20
C LEU A 126 -4.14 -0.01 16.06
N PRO A 127 -4.89 0.99 16.54
CA PRO A 127 -6.18 0.77 17.19
C PRO A 127 -7.14 -0.06 16.32
N ASN A 128 -7.95 -0.90 16.96
CA ASN A 128 -8.87 -1.80 16.24
C ASN A 128 -9.86 -1.03 15.37
N ASP A 129 -10.45 0.02 15.91
CA ASP A 129 -11.39 0.89 15.20
C ASP A 129 -10.76 1.54 13.96
N PHE A 130 -9.48 1.91 14.03
CA PHE A 130 -8.74 2.47 12.91
C PHE A 130 -8.72 1.52 11.72
N TYR A 131 -8.12 0.33 11.87
CA TYR A 131 -7.92 -0.55 10.72
C TYR A 131 -9.20 -1.27 10.31
N LEU A 132 -10.17 -1.43 11.22
CA LEU A 132 -11.50 -1.95 10.86
C LEU A 132 -12.32 -0.95 10.06
N TYR A 133 -12.16 0.36 10.33
CA TYR A 133 -12.73 1.40 9.47
C TYR A 133 -12.10 1.35 8.08
N VAL A 134 -10.76 1.35 8.00
CA VAL A 134 -10.07 1.31 6.70
C VAL A 134 -10.41 0.06 5.89
N SER A 135 -10.48 -1.10 6.55
CA SER A 135 -10.86 -2.37 5.90
C SER A 135 -12.25 -2.36 5.27
N LYS A 136 -13.16 -1.47 5.67
CA LYS A 136 -14.49 -1.36 5.04
C LYS A 136 -14.50 -0.51 3.77
N ILE A 137 -13.45 0.28 3.56
CA ILE A 137 -13.34 1.28 2.48
C ILE A 137 -12.42 0.77 1.37
N VAL A 138 -11.50 -0.14 1.72
CA VAL A 138 -10.60 -0.88 0.82
C VAL A 138 -11.30 -2.10 0.24
#